data_AF-A0A6J4N7S1-F1
#
_entry.id   AF-A0A6J4N7S1-F1
#
_cell.length_a   1.000
_cell.length_b   1.000
_cell.length_c   1.000
_cell.angle_alpha   90.00
_cell.angle_beta   90.00
_cell.angle_gamma   90.00
#
_symmetry.space_group_name_H-M   'P 1'
#
loop_
_entity.id
_entity.type
_entity.pdbx_description
1 polymer ?
#
loop_
_entity_poly.entity_id
_entity_poly.type
_entity_poly.pdbx_seq_one_letter_code
_entity_poly.pdbx_strand_id
1 'polypeptide(L)'
;MLHDFQLAGRKVRLWQRNGESYEHILMKALGYAMFARQYPTLEIETKVGLRYKPDLVARDASGEFLFWGEAGANTLRKTAWLLKHTRTRTLALFKVGQNANQLIAQLREEIPAKYRPRGRLILINFVAEIVSLTAAKQIEKVSKDWFSETKI
;
A
#
# COMPACT_ATOMS: atom_id res chain seq x y z
N MET A 1 7.47 3.60 18.36
CA MET A 1 8.58 4.51 18.02
C MET A 1 8.08 5.50 16.98
N LEU A 2 8.36 6.80 17.14
CA LEU A 2 7.99 7.79 16.12
C LEU A 2 9.12 7.89 15.09
N HIS A 3 8.76 7.96 13.80
CA HIS A 3 9.70 8.17 12.71
C HIS A 3 9.32 9.40 11.89
N ASP A 4 10.28 10.28 11.68
CA ASP A 4 10.16 11.42 10.79
C ASP A 4 10.66 11.06 9.39
N PHE A 5 9.85 11.39 8.39
CA PHE A 5 10.17 11.22 6.97
C PHE A 5 9.95 12.54 6.22
N GLN A 6 10.71 12.72 5.14
CA GLN A 6 10.40 13.71 4.10
C GLN A 6 9.89 12.94 2.87
N LEU A 7 8.59 12.96 2.62
CA LEU A 7 7.92 12.17 1.56
C LEU A 7 7.25 13.09 0.55
N ALA A 8 7.58 12.96 -0.73
CA ALA A 8 6.99 13.75 -1.82
C ALA A 8 6.94 15.26 -1.51
N GLY A 9 8.02 15.80 -0.93
CA GLY A 9 8.14 17.22 -0.54
C GLY A 9 7.45 17.61 0.77
N ARG A 10 6.88 16.67 1.53
CA ARG A 10 6.18 16.91 2.80
C ARG A 10 6.87 16.22 3.98
N LYS A 11 6.87 16.89 5.14
CA LYS A 11 7.24 16.23 6.41
C LYS A 11 6.09 15.36 6.88
N VAL A 12 6.35 14.07 7.08
CA VAL A 12 5.37 13.07 7.49
C VAL A 12 5.91 12.33 8.70
N ARG A 13 5.08 12.17 9.73
CA ARG A 13 5.44 11.43 10.94
C ARG A 13 4.63 10.16 11.03
N LEU A 14 5.31 9.02 11.15
CA LEU A 14 4.68 7.71 11.25
C LEU A 14 5.01 7.08 12.59
N TRP A 15 3.97 6.61 13.27
CA TRP A 15 4.12 5.91 14.54
C TRP A 15 4.20 4.41 14.32
N GLN A 16 5.35 3.82 14.66
CA GLN A 16 5.54 2.38 14.76
C GLN A 16 4.94 1.86 16.07
N ARG A 17 3.94 0.99 15.96
CA ARG A 17 3.30 0.35 17.12
C ARG A 17 4.15 -0.82 17.63
N ASN A 18 3.89 -1.24 18.87
CA ASN A 18 4.54 -2.44 19.41
C ASN A 18 4.13 -3.67 18.58
N GLY A 19 5.11 -4.47 18.18
CA GLY A 19 4.92 -5.65 17.32
C GLY A 19 4.85 -5.34 15.81
N GLU A 20 4.84 -4.07 15.41
CA GLU A 20 4.93 -3.66 14.01
C GLU A 20 6.40 -3.58 13.57
N SER A 21 6.74 -4.12 12.40
CA SER A 21 8.10 -4.02 11.88
C SER A 21 8.38 -2.64 11.26
N TYR A 22 9.65 -2.24 11.24
CA TYR A 22 10.04 -1.01 10.54
C TYR A 22 9.76 -1.09 9.03
N GLU A 23 9.90 -2.28 8.42
CA GLU A 23 9.53 -2.50 7.01
C GLU A 23 8.06 -2.18 6.74
N HIS A 24 7.16 -2.49 7.68
CA HIS A 24 5.75 -2.11 7.55
C HIS A 24 5.61 -0.60 7.48
N ILE A 25 6.23 0.13 8.41
CA ILE A 25 6.23 1.60 8.40
C ILE A 25 6.82 2.16 7.11
N LEU A 26 7.94 1.61 6.66
CA LEU A 26 8.59 2.02 5.43
C LEU A 26 7.70 1.78 4.21
N MET A 27 6.98 0.66 4.14
CA MET A 27 6.02 0.42 3.06
C MET A 27 4.90 1.46 3.02
N LYS A 28 4.40 1.93 4.18
CA LYS A 28 3.42 3.03 4.22
C LYS A 28 4.03 4.32 3.67
N ALA A 29 5.25 4.64 4.09
CA ALA A 29 5.97 5.83 3.64
C ALA A 29 6.23 5.81 2.12
N LEU A 30 6.73 4.69 1.60
CA LEU A 30 6.97 4.49 0.17
C LEU A 30 5.67 4.55 -0.63
N GLY A 31 4.63 3.84 -0.18
CA GLY A 31 3.32 3.89 -0.81
C GLY A 31 2.75 5.32 -0.85
N TYR A 32 2.91 6.09 0.23
CA TYR A 32 2.53 7.51 0.23
C TYR A 32 3.31 8.29 -0.82
N ALA A 33 4.65 8.19 -0.83
CA ALA A 33 5.48 8.90 -1.79
C ALA A 33 5.20 8.53 -3.26
N MET A 34 4.83 7.27 -3.53
CA MET A 34 4.44 6.81 -4.87
C MET A 34 3.13 7.44 -5.35
N PHE A 35 2.15 7.56 -4.46
CA PHE A 35 0.75 7.82 -4.84
C PHE A 35 0.25 9.21 -4.48
N ALA A 36 0.94 9.98 -3.64
CA ALA A 36 0.49 11.30 -3.18
C ALA A 36 0.28 12.32 -4.31
N ARG A 37 1.05 12.24 -5.41
CA ARG A 37 0.84 13.11 -6.59
C ARG A 37 -0.40 12.70 -7.39
N GLN A 38 -0.70 11.40 -7.46
CA GLN A 38 -1.86 10.88 -8.18
C GLN A 38 -3.15 11.06 -7.38
N TYR A 39 -3.09 10.92 -6.05
CA TYR A 39 -4.21 11.08 -5.14
C TYR A 39 -3.91 12.20 -4.15
N PRO A 40 -4.28 13.46 -4.45
CA PRO A 40 -3.99 14.60 -3.57
C PRO A 40 -4.60 14.49 -2.17
N THR A 41 -5.69 13.71 -2.04
CA THR A 41 -6.38 13.40 -0.78
C THR A 41 -5.86 12.13 -0.10
N LEU A 42 -4.67 11.64 -0.47
CA LEU A 42 -4.08 10.45 0.15
C LEU A 42 -3.73 10.73 1.62
N GLU A 43 -4.26 9.88 2.49
CA GLU A 43 -4.05 9.91 3.92
C GLU A 43 -3.40 8.60 4.39
N ILE A 44 -2.71 8.66 5.52
CA ILE A 44 -2.03 7.52 6.13
C ILE A 44 -2.78 7.12 7.40
N GLU A 45 -3.11 5.84 7.52
CA GLU A 45 -3.70 5.23 8.71
C GLU A 45 -5.06 5.80 9.18
N THR A 46 -5.80 6.50 8.31
CA THR A 46 -7.10 7.09 8.63
C THR A 46 -8.19 6.04 8.89
N LYS A 47 -9.02 6.25 9.92
CA LYS A 47 -10.20 5.41 10.18
C LYS A 47 -11.29 5.67 9.14
N VAL A 48 -11.88 4.59 8.63
CA VAL A 48 -12.87 4.64 7.54
C VAL A 48 -14.23 4.05 7.89
N GLY A 49 -14.44 3.64 9.15
CA GLY A 49 -15.73 3.06 9.59
C GLY A 49 -16.05 1.67 9.03
N LEU A 50 -15.08 1.00 8.41
CA LEU A 50 -15.22 -0.37 7.89
C LEU A 50 -14.51 -1.39 8.78
N ARG A 51 -14.76 -2.68 8.51
CA ARG A 51 -14.13 -3.82 9.22
C ARG A 51 -12.61 -3.70 9.32
N TYR A 52 -11.96 -3.23 8.26
CA TYR A 52 -10.51 -3.06 8.21
C TYR A 52 -10.17 -1.58 8.06
N LYS A 53 -9.09 -1.17 8.73
CA LYS A 53 -8.50 0.15 8.58
C LYS A 53 -7.39 0.07 7.51
N PRO A 54 -7.40 0.92 6.48
CA PRO A 54 -6.33 0.98 5.50
C PRO A 54 -5.04 1.51 6.12
N ASP A 55 -3.91 1.11 5.53
CA ASP A 55 -2.63 1.77 5.78
C ASP A 55 -2.54 3.09 5.01
N LEU A 56 -3.07 3.13 3.79
CA LEU A 56 -3.20 4.32 2.96
C LEU A 56 -4.60 4.39 2.36
N VAL A 57 -5.20 5.57 2.31
CA VAL A 57 -6.53 5.75 1.72
C VAL A 57 -6.65 7.09 1.04
N ALA A 58 -7.30 7.12 -0.11
CA ALA A 58 -7.74 8.35 -0.74
C ALA A 58 -9.23 8.26 -1.07
N ARG A 59 -9.94 9.37 -0.84
CA ARG A 59 -11.36 9.50 -1.15
C ARG A 59 -11.59 10.67 -2.09
N ASP A 60 -12.64 10.58 -2.89
CA ASP A 60 -13.13 11.75 -3.64
C ASP A 60 -14.02 12.64 -2.77
N ALA A 61 -14.54 13.71 -3.37
CA ALA A 61 -15.41 14.67 -2.69
C ALA A 61 -16.74 14.06 -2.21
N SER A 62 -17.19 12.95 -2.78
CA SER A 62 -18.39 12.23 -2.35
C SER A 62 -18.12 11.19 -1.26
N GLY A 63 -16.84 10.97 -0.91
CA GLY A 63 -16.43 10.01 0.10
C GLY A 63 -16.13 8.61 -0.44
N GLU A 64 -16.25 8.39 -1.75
CA GLU A 64 -15.94 7.10 -2.38
C GLU A 64 -14.44 6.83 -2.39
N PHE A 65 -14.05 5.57 -2.20
CA PHE A 65 -12.64 5.19 -2.13
C PHE A 65 -11.98 5.16 -3.51
N LEU A 66 -11.11 6.13 -3.77
CA LEU A 66 -10.27 6.17 -4.97
C LEU A 66 -9.09 5.21 -4.86
N PHE A 67 -8.50 5.11 -3.67
CA PHE A 67 -7.33 4.30 -3.41
C PHE A 67 -7.41 3.67 -2.02
N TRP A 68 -6.95 2.42 -1.94
CA TRP A 68 -6.76 1.69 -0.70
C TRP A 68 -5.40 1.00 -0.75
N GLY A 69 -4.55 1.26 0.23
CA GLY A 69 -3.22 0.65 0.35
C GLY A 69 -3.12 -0.22 1.60
N GLU A 70 -2.47 -1.37 1.43
CA GLU A 70 -2.22 -2.35 2.48
C GLU A 70 -0.75 -2.76 2.47
N ALA A 71 -0.05 -2.53 3.57
CA ALA A 71 1.35 -2.89 3.75
C ALA A 71 1.51 -4.17 4.58
N GLY A 72 2.64 -4.84 4.39
CA GLY A 72 3.01 -6.00 5.21
C GLY A 72 2.21 -7.26 4.92
N ALA A 73 2.09 -8.12 5.94
CA ALA A 73 1.38 -9.39 5.83
C ALA A 73 -0.13 -9.16 5.69
N ASN A 74 -0.67 -9.51 4.53
CA ASN A 74 -2.10 -9.38 4.21
C ASN A 74 -2.61 -10.77 3.83
N THR A 75 -3.64 -11.23 4.51
CA THR A 75 -4.25 -12.53 4.23
C THR A 75 -5.09 -12.45 2.95
N LEU A 76 -5.16 -13.55 2.19
CA LEU A 76 -5.99 -13.64 0.99
C LEU A 76 -7.47 -13.32 1.32
N ARG A 77 -7.95 -13.78 2.48
CA ARG A 77 -9.29 -13.47 3.01
C ARG A 77 -9.53 -11.97 3.21
N LYS A 78 -8.56 -11.23 3.76
CA LYS A 78 -8.66 -9.77 3.93
C LYS A 78 -8.73 -9.09 2.57
N THR A 79 -7.82 -9.43 1.65
CA THR A 79 -7.80 -8.87 0.29
C THR A 79 -9.12 -9.13 -0.44
N ALA A 80 -9.62 -10.36 -0.39
CA ALA A 80 -10.91 -10.72 -0.99
C ALA A 80 -12.06 -9.93 -0.38
N TRP A 81 -12.07 -9.73 0.95
CA TRP A 81 -13.07 -8.91 1.61
C TRP A 81 -13.02 -7.46 1.13
N LEU A 82 -11.83 -6.87 1.04
CA LEU A 82 -11.66 -5.49 0.59
C LEU A 82 -12.21 -5.29 -0.83
N LEU A 83 -11.81 -6.14 -1.78
CA LEU A 83 -12.27 -6.05 -3.17
C LEU A 83 -13.80 -6.25 -3.31
N LYS A 84 -14.41 -7.04 -2.43
CA LYS A 84 -15.86 -7.26 -2.43
C LYS A 84 -16.65 -6.12 -1.81
N HIS A 85 -16.14 -5.48 -0.74
CA HIS A 85 -16.97 -4.64 0.13
C HIS A 85 -16.60 -3.15 0.12
N THR A 86 -15.37 -2.76 -0.24
CA THR A 86 -14.99 -1.34 -0.18
C THR A 86 -15.34 -0.56 -1.43
N ARG A 87 -15.65 -1.25 -2.54
CA ARG A 87 -15.80 -0.63 -3.88
C ARG A 87 -14.61 0.24 -4.32
N THR A 88 -13.46 0.14 -3.65
CA THR A 88 -12.29 0.94 -3.98
C THR A 88 -11.91 0.76 -5.44
N ARG A 89 -11.59 1.88 -6.10
CA ARG A 89 -11.17 1.89 -7.51
C ARG A 89 -9.83 1.20 -7.70
N THR A 90 -8.90 1.42 -6.77
CA THR A 90 -7.61 0.72 -6.73
C THR A 90 -7.32 0.23 -5.31
N LEU A 91 -6.91 -1.04 -5.21
CA LEU A 91 -6.35 -1.68 -4.04
C LEU A 91 -4.89 -2.02 -4.34
N ALA A 92 -3.97 -1.44 -3.58
CA ALA A 92 -2.55 -1.72 -3.65
C ALA A 92 -2.09 -2.57 -2.48
N LEU A 93 -1.41 -3.67 -2.77
CA LEU A 93 -0.69 -4.46 -1.78
C LEU A 93 0.80 -4.11 -1.87
N PHE A 94 1.38 -3.68 -0.75
CA PHE A 94 2.81 -3.41 -0.64
C PHE A 94 3.51 -4.57 0.04
N LYS A 95 4.62 -5.02 -0.55
CA LYS A 95 5.47 -6.12 -0.08
C LYS A 95 6.94 -5.73 -0.21
N VAL A 96 7.81 -6.41 0.54
CA VAL A 96 9.27 -6.30 0.44
C VAL A 96 9.84 -7.69 0.20
N GLY A 97 10.63 -7.87 -0.85
CA GLY A 97 11.38 -9.11 -1.12
C GLY A 97 10.54 -10.38 -1.23
N GLN A 98 9.23 -10.27 -1.49
CA GLN A 98 8.33 -11.43 -1.52
C GLN A 98 8.41 -12.17 -2.86
N ASN A 99 8.08 -13.46 -2.86
CA ASN A 99 7.82 -14.20 -4.09
C ASN A 99 6.50 -13.73 -4.72
N ALA A 100 6.59 -12.67 -5.54
CA ALA A 100 5.43 -12.03 -6.14
C ALA A 100 4.62 -13.01 -7.01
N ASN A 101 5.27 -13.89 -7.77
CA ASN A 101 4.61 -14.85 -8.65
C ASN A 101 3.71 -15.82 -7.89
N GLN A 102 4.21 -16.36 -6.77
CA GLN A 102 3.41 -17.24 -5.92
C GLN A 102 2.21 -16.52 -5.32
N LEU A 103 2.40 -15.30 -4.79
CA LEU A 103 1.30 -14.51 -4.23
C LEU A 103 0.25 -14.14 -5.30
N ILE A 104 0.69 -13.79 -6.51
CA ILE A 104 -0.21 -13.48 -7.64
C ILE A 104 -1.03 -14.71 -8.01
N ALA A 105 -0.42 -15.89 -8.08
CA ALA A 105 -1.13 -17.14 -8.37
C ALA A 105 -2.22 -17.41 -7.31
N GLN A 106 -1.86 -17.34 -6.03
CA GLN A 106 -2.80 -17.50 -4.92
C GLN A 106 -3.95 -16.47 -4.94
N LEU A 107 -3.65 -15.20 -5.23
CA LEU A 107 -4.67 -14.15 -5.35
C LEU A 107 -5.63 -14.42 -6.52
N ARG A 108 -5.12 -14.94 -7.64
CA ARG A 108 -5.94 -15.24 -8.82
C ARG A 108 -6.85 -16.45 -8.61
N GLU A 109 -6.37 -17.43 -7.85
CA GLU A 109 -7.10 -18.64 -7.45
C GLU A 109 -8.22 -18.31 -6.46
N GLU A 110 -7.90 -17.60 -5.37
CA GLU A 110 -8.85 -17.31 -4.28
C GLU A 110 -9.86 -16.20 -4.61
N ILE A 111 -9.51 -15.27 -5.51
CA ILE A 111 -10.32 -14.07 -5.78
C ILE A 111 -10.85 -14.12 -7.21
N PRO A 112 -12.18 -14.29 -7.40
CA PRO A 112 -12.80 -14.31 -8.72
C PRO A 112 -12.52 -13.05 -9.54
N ALA A 113 -12.30 -13.22 -10.85
CA ALA A 113 -11.94 -12.15 -11.78
C ALA A 113 -12.88 -10.93 -11.73
N LYS A 114 -14.19 -11.14 -11.50
CA LYS A 114 -15.18 -10.06 -11.36
C LYS A 114 -14.88 -9.06 -10.24
N TYR A 115 -14.12 -9.46 -9.21
CA TYR A 115 -13.71 -8.59 -8.11
C TYR A 115 -12.35 -7.93 -8.34
N ARG A 116 -11.61 -8.36 -9.37
CA ARG A 116 -10.29 -7.84 -9.76
C ARG A 116 -10.25 -7.47 -11.26
N PRO A 117 -11.15 -6.58 -11.74
CA PRO A 117 -11.00 -6.02 -13.08
C PRO A 117 -9.63 -5.34 -13.21
N ARG A 118 -9.11 -5.29 -14.45
CA ARG A 118 -7.75 -4.83 -14.74
C ARG A 118 -7.44 -3.48 -14.06
N GLY A 119 -6.39 -3.46 -13.24
CA GLY A 119 -5.92 -2.26 -12.55
C GLY A 119 -6.62 -1.97 -11.21
N ARG A 120 -7.62 -2.76 -10.83
CA ARG A 120 -8.26 -2.65 -9.51
C ARG A 120 -7.41 -3.25 -8.40
N LEU A 121 -6.73 -4.36 -8.65
CA LEU A 121 -5.77 -4.93 -7.71
C LEU A 121 -4.36 -4.78 -8.28
N ILE A 122 -3.48 -4.13 -7.52
CA ILE A 122 -2.07 -3.98 -7.87
C ILE A 122 -1.19 -4.51 -6.73
N LEU A 123 -0.10 -5.17 -7.11
CA LEU A 123 0.95 -5.59 -6.20
C LEU A 123 2.20 -4.75 -6.48
N ILE A 124 2.69 -4.07 -5.46
CA ILE A 124 3.97 -3.38 -5.43
C ILE A 124 4.90 -4.20 -4.54
N ASN A 125 5.95 -4.78 -5.12
CA ASN A 125 6.93 -5.55 -4.39
C ASN A 125 8.27 -4.84 -4.45
N PHE A 126 8.67 -4.24 -3.34
CA PHE A 126 9.96 -3.57 -3.18
C PHE A 126 11.10 -4.59 -3.10
N VAL A 127 12.30 -4.17 -3.49
CA VAL A 127 13.52 -4.97 -3.36
C VAL A 127 13.86 -5.22 -1.88
N ALA A 128 14.60 -6.29 -1.58
CA ALA A 128 14.93 -6.68 -0.20
C ALA A 128 15.78 -5.61 0.52
N GLU A 129 16.59 -4.87 -0.24
CA GLU A 129 17.51 -3.85 0.25
C GLU A 129 16.84 -2.49 0.48
N ILE A 130 15.51 -2.40 0.33
CA ILE A 130 14.78 -1.12 0.35
C ILE A 130 14.99 -0.32 1.64
N VAL A 131 15.19 -1.00 2.76
CA VAL A 131 15.51 -0.37 4.05
C VAL A 131 16.83 0.42 3.96
N SER A 132 17.87 -0.18 3.39
CA SER A 132 19.19 0.45 3.21
C SER A 132 19.12 1.58 2.20
N LEU A 133 18.42 1.38 1.07
CA LEU A 133 18.23 2.38 0.02
C LEU A 133 17.49 3.64 0.51
N THR A 134 16.72 3.51 1.59
CA THR A 134 15.92 4.61 2.15
C THR A 134 16.33 5.01 3.56
N ALA A 135 17.55 4.67 3.98
CA ALA A 135 18.07 4.98 5.32
C ALA A 135 17.98 6.48 5.67
N ALA A 136 18.15 7.37 4.68
CA ALA A 136 18.03 8.82 4.84
C ALA A 136 16.60 9.32 5.12
N LYS A 137 15.57 8.49 4.89
CA LYS A 137 14.14 8.82 5.05
C LYS A 137 13.67 10.05 4.26
N GLN A 138 14.42 10.43 3.22
CA GLN A 138 14.07 11.48 2.27
C GLN A 138 13.72 10.83 0.93
N ILE A 139 12.43 10.78 0.61
CA ILE A 139 11.89 10.09 -0.55
C ILE A 139 10.98 11.06 -1.29
N GLU A 140 11.54 11.85 -2.20
CA GLU A 140 10.75 12.73 -3.06
C GLU A 140 9.97 11.92 -4.12
N LYS A 141 10.62 10.89 -4.66
CA LYS A 141 10.07 9.97 -5.65
C LYS A 141 10.66 8.59 -5.41
N VAL A 142 9.80 7.56 -5.46
CA VAL A 142 10.26 6.18 -5.41
C VAL A 142 10.82 5.78 -6.77
N SER A 143 12.06 5.31 -6.77
CA SER A 143 12.74 4.92 -8.00
C SER A 143 12.16 3.64 -8.61
N LYS A 144 12.17 3.51 -9.94
CA LYS A 144 11.53 2.38 -10.64
C LYS A 144 12.27 1.05 -10.48
N ASP A 145 13.56 1.11 -10.20
CA ASP A 145 14.44 -0.02 -9.86
C ASP A 145 14.22 -0.53 -8.42
N TRP A 146 13.50 0.20 -7.57
CA TRP A 146 13.25 -0.20 -6.18
C TRP A 146 12.07 -1.14 -6.02
N PHE A 147 11.27 -1.36 -7.06
CA PHE A 147 10.09 -2.20 -6.99
C PHE A 147 9.69 -2.81 -8.33
N SER A 148 8.91 -3.88 -8.24
CA SER A 148 8.09 -4.38 -9.35
C SER A 148 6.62 -4.02 -9.11
N GLU A 149 5.91 -3.68 -10.18
CA GLU A 149 4.45 -3.44 -10.16
C GLU A 149 3.77 -4.49 -11.02
N THR A 150 2.76 -5.17 -10.48
CA THR A 150 1.92 -6.10 -11.23
C THR A 150 0.44 -5.78 -11.04
N LYS A 151 -0.30 -5.70 -12.16
CA LYS A 151 -1.76 -5.59 -12.16
C LYS A 151 -2.35 -7.02 -12.21
N ILE A 152 -3.19 -7.35 -11.24
CA ILE A 152 -3.69 -8.72 -11.00
C ILE A 152 -5.13 -8.89 -11.51
#